data_AF-A0A4Q3YLV0-F1
#
_entry.id   AF-A0A4Q3YLV0-F1
#
_cell.length_a   1.000
_cell.length_b   1.000
_cell.length_c   1.000
_cell.angle_alpha   90.00
_cell.angle_beta   90.00
_cell.angle_gamma   90.00
#
_symmetry.space_group_name_H-M   'P 1'
#
loop_
_entity.id
_entity.type
_entity.pdbx_description
1 polymer ?
#
loop_
_entity_poly.entity_id
_entity_poly.type
_entity_poly.pdbx_seq_one_letter_code
_entity_poly.pdbx_strand_id
1 'polypeptide(L)' 'PYHLIFSIWATTQHYADFDVQVRAVLGKSRGGEGRFEDAARFLETLFMHGVLPQKG' A
#
# COMPACT_ATOMS: atom_id res chain seq x y z
N PRO A 1 1.44 6.47 -18.63
CA PRO A 1 0.46 5.40 -18.33
C PRO A 1 1.07 4.15 -17.67
N TYR A 2 2.12 3.54 -18.23
CA TYR A 2 2.71 2.28 -17.72
C TYR A 2 3.27 2.37 -16.29
N HIS A 3 3.95 3.47 -15.95
CA HIS A 3 4.50 3.64 -14.61
C HIS A 3 3.44 3.66 -13.51
N LEU A 4 2.22 4.15 -13.79
CA LEU A 4 1.11 4.07 -12.83
C LEU A 4 0.71 2.61 -12.57
N ILE A 5 0.64 1.80 -13.64
CA ILE A 5 0.33 0.36 -13.53
C ILE A 5 1.45 -0.35 -12.76
N PHE A 6 2.72 -0.06 -13.07
CA PHE A 6 3.87 -0.62 -12.35
C PHE A 6 3.87 -0.21 -10.88
N SER A 7 3.51 1.03 -10.55
CA SER A 7 3.36 1.47 -9.17
C SER A 7 2.25 0.70 -8.45
N ILE A 8 1.10 0.47 -9.08
CA ILE A 8 0.01 -0.33 -8.49
C ILE A 8 0.48 -1.76 -8.24
N TRP A 9 1.13 -2.41 -9.21
CA TRP A 9 1.63 -3.78 -9.04
C TRP A 9 2.70 -3.87 -7.97
N ALA A 10 3.74 -3.03 -8.05
CA ALA A 10 4.83 -3.04 -7.08
C ALA A 10 4.33 -2.80 -5.66
N THR A 11 3.42 -1.84 -5.46
CA THR A 11 2.95 -1.50 -4.11
C THR A 11 1.96 -2.50 -3.54
N THR A 12 1.14 -3.16 -4.35
CA THR A 12 0.25 -4.24 -3.88
C THR A 12 1.02 -5.53 -3.61
N GLN A 13 1.90 -5.95 -4.53
CA GLN A 13 2.72 -7.14 -4.40
C GLN A 13 3.71 -7.03 -3.24
N HIS A 14 4.25 -5.83 -2.96
CA HIS A 14 5.17 -5.59 -1.84
C HIS A 14 4.64 -6.11 -0.50
N TYR A 15 3.35 -5.92 -0.20
CA TYR A 15 2.77 -6.37 1.06
C TYR A 15 2.73 -7.90 1.20
N ALA A 16 2.70 -8.64 0.10
CA ALA A 16 2.76 -10.10 0.10
C ALA A 16 4.21 -10.60 0.02
N ASP A 17 4.96 -10.13 -0.97
CA ASP A 17 6.33 -10.58 -1.25
C ASP A 17 7.30 -10.27 -0.10
N PHE A 18 7.05 -9.17 0.61
CA PHE A 18 7.86 -8.70 1.75
C PHE A 18 7.11 -8.78 3.08
N ASP A 19 6.11 -9.65 3.22
CA ASP A 19 5.24 -9.75 4.41
C ASP A 19 6.02 -9.85 5.73
N VAL A 20 7.10 -10.65 5.74
CA VAL A 20 7.94 -10.81 6.94
C VAL A 20 8.56 -9.48 7.38
N GLN A 21 9.02 -8.66 6.43
CA GLN A 21 9.61 -7.35 6.72
C GLN A 21 8.54 -6.33 7.13
N VAL A 22 7.41 -6.32 6.43
CA VAL A 22 6.26 -5.48 6.77
C VAL A 22 5.81 -5.75 8.21
N ARG A 23 5.67 -7.02 8.59
CA ARG A 23 5.28 -7.41 9.96
C ARG A 23 6.33 -7.01 10.99
N ALA A 24 7.62 -7.09 10.65
CA ALA A 24 8.69 -6.64 11.54
C ALA A 24 8.61 -5.13 11.80
N VAL A 25 8.32 -4.32 10.77
CA VAL A 25 8.17 -2.86 10.91
C VAL A 25 6.91 -2.48 11.68
N LEU A 26 5.78 -3.14 11.40
CA LEU A 26 4.51 -2.86 12.08
C LEU A 26 4.48 -3.33 13.55
N GLY A 27 5.34 -4.28 13.91
CA GLY A 27 5.38 -4.87 15.24
C GLY A 27 4.11 -5.65 15.61
N LYS A 28 4.03 -6.07 16.88
CA LYS A 28 2.97 -6.99 17.35
C LYS A 28 1.55 -6.38 17.34
N SER A 29 1.43 -5.06 17.43
CA SER A 29 0.14 -4.38 17.51
C SER A 29 -0.54 -4.20 16.16
N ARG A 30 0.23 -4.10 15.07
CA ARG A 30 -0.28 -3.84 13.71
C ARG A 30 0.13 -4.86 12.66
N GLY A 31 1.08 -5.75 12.94
CA GLY A 31 1.50 -6.83 12.05
C GLY A 31 0.61 -8.08 12.06
N GLY A 32 -0.61 -7.97 12.63
CA GLY A 32 -1.62 -9.03 12.64
C GLY A 32 -2.37 -9.16 11.30
N GLU A 33 -3.51 -9.85 11.30
CA GLU A 33 -4.28 -10.15 10.08
C GLU A 33 -4.81 -8.89 9.36
N GLY A 34 -5.18 -7.83 10.11
CA GLY A 34 -5.72 -6.58 9.56
C GLY A 34 -4.73 -5.72 8.76
N ARG A 35 -3.43 -6.08 8.72
CA ARG A 35 -2.40 -5.29 8.03
C ARG A 35 -2.65 -5.14 6.53
N PHE A 36 -3.23 -6.15 5.90
CA PHE A 36 -3.56 -6.09 4.46
C PHE A 36 -4.71 -5.13 4.19
N GLU A 37 -5.68 -5.04 5.11
CA GLU A 37 -6.80 -4.11 4.99
C GLU A 37 -6.35 -2.67 5.26
N ASP A 38 -5.43 -2.46 6.21
CA ASP A 38 -4.76 -1.19 6.42
C ASP A 38 -3.97 -0.75 5.17
N ALA A 39 -3.21 -1.67 4.58
CA ALA A 39 -2.48 -1.45 3.33
C ALA A 39 -3.42 -1.09 2.17
N ALA A 40 -4.52 -1.84 2.01
CA ALA A 40 -5.51 -1.58 0.96
C ALA A 40 -6.13 -0.18 1.09
N ARG A 41 -6.57 0.21 2.29
CA ARG A 41 -7.10 1.56 2.56
C ARG A 41 -6.09 2.66 2.24
N PHE A 42 -4.83 2.45 2.61
CA PHE A 42 -3.75 3.40 2.32
C PHE A 42 -3.51 3.53 0.82
N LEU A 43 -3.37 2.42 0.09
CA LEU A 43 -3.11 2.43 -1.35
C LEU A 43 -4.29 2.99 -2.15
N GLU A 44 -5.52 2.69 -1.74
CA GLU A 44 -6.72 3.30 -2.31
C GLU A 44 -6.66 4.83 -2.15
N THR A 45 -6.37 5.33 -0.96
CA THR A 45 -6.24 6.78 -0.72
C THR A 45 -5.12 7.38 -1.57
N LEU A 46 -3.95 6.74 -1.62
CA LEU A 46 -2.80 7.19 -2.38
C LEU A 46 -3.10 7.31 -3.88
N PHE A 47 -3.70 6.28 -4.48
CA PHE A 47 -3.96 6.26 -5.92
C PHE A 47 -5.24 7.00 -6.33
N MET A 48 -6.20 7.18 -5.44
CA MET A 48 -7.45 7.90 -5.75
C MET A 48 -7.34 9.40 -5.44
N HIS A 49 -6.52 9.80 -4.46
CA HIS A 49 -6.45 11.20 -4.02
C HIS A 49 -5.05 11.81 -4.12
N GLY A 50 -3.98 11.00 -4.17
CA GLY A 50 -2.59 11.48 -4.24
C GLY A 50 -2.04 11.75 -5.64
N VAL A 51 -2.67 11.18 -6.69
CA VAL A 51 -2.29 11.36 -8.10
C VAL A 51 -3.29 12.22 -8.88
N LEU A 52 -4.42 12.60 -8.26
CA LEU A 52 -5.32 13.57 -8.87
C LEU A 52 -4.76 14.99 -8.69
N PRO A 53 -4.78 15.83 -9.73
CA PRO A 53 -4.39 17.23 -9.58
C PRO A 53 -5.32 17.90 -8.56
N GLN A 54 -4.73 18.53 -7.54
CA GLN A 54 -5.51 19.36 -6.64
C GLN A 54 -6.03 20.56 -7.43
N LYS A 55 -7.36 20.75 -7.44
CA LYS A 55 -7.94 21.99 -7.96
C LYS A 55 -7.47 23.12 -7.04
N GLY A 56 -6.61 23.99 -7.58
CA GLY A 56 -6.27 25.27 -6.96
C GLY A 56 -7.46 26.21 -6.93
#